data_AF-A0A962GP88-F1
#
_entry.id   AF-A0A962GP88-F1
#
_cell.length_a   1.000
_cell.length_b   1.000
_cell.length_c   1.000
_cell.angle_alpha   90.00
_cell.angle_beta   90.00
_cell.angle_gamma   90.00
#
_symmetry.space_group_name_H-M   'P 1'
#
loop_
_entity.id
_entity.type
_entity.pdbx_description
1 polymer ?
#
loop_
_entity_poly.entity_id
_entity_poly.type
_entity_poly.pdbx_seq_one_letter_code
_entity_poly.pdbx_strand_id
1 'polypeptide(L)' 'PREALYIASEIFMTGTAAEITPVVQVDGHRVGDGKPGPVTQAVQERFFGLVEGRLPDSRGWLEGE' A
#
# COMPACT_ATOMS: atom_id res chain seq x y z
N PRO A 1 -6.60 12.63 14.05
CA PRO A 1 -7.97 13.16 13.82
C PRO A 1 -8.34 12.97 12.34
N ARG A 2 -9.63 12.96 11.96
CA ARG A 2 -10.01 12.68 10.55
C ARG A 2 -9.39 13.67 9.57
N GLU A 3 -9.20 14.91 10.01
CA GLU A 3 -8.65 16.02 9.22
C GLU A 3 -7.22 15.72 8.75
N ALA A 4 -6.48 14.86 9.47
CA ALA A 4 -5.17 14.39 9.06
C ALA A 4 -5.20 13.60 7.74
N LEU A 5 -6.32 12.91 7.44
CA LEU A 5 -6.49 12.17 6.19
C LEU A 5 -6.64 13.12 5.00
N TYR A 6 -7.29 14.27 5.19
CA TYR A 6 -7.52 15.24 4.11
C TYR A 6 -6.25 16.01 3.72
N ILE A 7 -5.24 16.04 4.59
CA ILE A 7 -3.93 16.67 4.32
C ILE A 7 -2.83 15.66 4.03
N ALA A 8 -3.14 14.36 4.02
CA ALA A 8 -2.17 13.31 3.74
C ALA A 8 -1.73 13.37 2.27
N SER A 9 -0.42 13.21 2.03
CA SER A 9 0.12 13.07 0.67
C SER A 9 -0.27 11.73 0.04
N GLU A 10 -0.37 10.67 0.85
CA GLU A 10 -0.71 9.32 0.43
C GLU A 10 -1.50 8.59 1.53
N ILE A 11 -2.41 7.71 1.11
CA ILE A 11 -3.16 6.80 1.99
C ILE A 11 -3.26 5.46 1.28
N PHE A 12 -3.12 4.36 2.02
CA PHE A 12 -3.41 3.02 1.53
C PHE A 12 -4.08 2.19 2.63
N MET A 13 -4.85 1.20 2.21
CA MET A 13 -5.40 0.17 3.09
C MET A 13 -4.55 -1.09 3.02
N THR A 14 -4.54 -1.84 4.12
CA THR A 14 -3.87 -3.13 4.19
C THR A 14 -4.78 -4.22 4.72
N GLY A 15 -4.66 -5.43 4.20
CA GLY A 15 -5.30 -6.62 4.74
C GLY A 15 -5.08 -7.83 3.85
N THR A 16 -5.40 -9.04 4.31
CA THR A 16 -5.18 -10.24 3.49
C THR A 16 -5.92 -10.21 2.16
N ALA A 17 -7.16 -9.69 2.13
CA ALA A 17 -7.94 -9.57 0.90
C ALA A 17 -7.72 -8.26 0.15
N ALA A 18 -7.37 -7.18 0.85
CA ALA A 18 -7.15 -5.86 0.27
C ALA A 18 -5.69 -5.62 -0.14
N GLU A 19 -4.78 -6.49 0.30
CA GLU A 19 -3.34 -6.45 0.07
C GLU A 19 -2.76 -5.08 0.42
N ILE A 20 -2.12 -4.39 -0.54
CA ILE A 20 -1.78 -2.97 -0.44
C ILE A 20 -2.64 -2.22 -1.46
N THR A 21 -3.74 -1.61 -1.01
CA THR A 21 -4.69 -0.90 -1.89
C THR A 21 -4.58 0.61 -1.69
N PRO A 22 -4.17 1.38 -2.71
CA PRO A 22 -4.13 2.85 -2.64
C PRO A 22 -5.52 3.46 -2.44
N VAL A 23 -5.60 4.49 -1.60
CA VAL A 23 -6.81 5.31 -1.41
C VAL A 23 -6.54 6.69 -2.01
N VAL A 24 -7.24 7.00 -3.10
CA VAL A 24 -7.07 8.26 -3.85
C VAL A 24 -8.08 9.34 -3.48
N GLN A 25 -9.11 8.99 -2.70
CA GLN A 25 -10.15 9.92 -2.27
C GLN A 25 -10.74 9.49 -0.92
N VAL A 26 -10.99 10.45 -0.02
CA VAL A 26 -11.67 10.25 1.27
C VAL A 26 -12.75 11.33 1.39
N ASP A 27 -14.00 10.93 1.61
CA ASP A 27 -15.14 11.85 1.77
C ASP A 27 -15.21 12.93 0.67
N GLY A 28 -14.96 12.55 -0.58
CA GLY A 28 -14.94 13.48 -1.71
C GLY A 28 -13.65 14.29 -1.88
N HIS A 29 -12.75 14.31 -0.90
CA HIS A 29 -11.46 15.00 -0.97
C HIS A 29 -10.40 14.10 -1.61
N ARG A 30 -9.69 14.61 -2.61
CA ARG A 30 -8.57 13.87 -3.21
C ARG A 30 -7.45 13.73 -2.20
N VAL A 31 -6.84 12.55 -2.16
CA VAL A 31 -5.57 12.31 -1.47
C VAL A 31 -4.45 12.66 -2.46
N GLY A 32 -3.54 13.55 -2.09
CA GLY A 32 -2.49 14.03 -2.98
C GLY A 32 -3.03 14.54 -4.32
N ASP A 33 -2.56 13.96 -5.42
CA ASP A 33 -2.99 14.29 -6.79
C ASP A 33 -4.14 13.38 -7.32
N GLY A 34 -4.68 12.51 -6.46
CA GLY A 34 -5.70 11.53 -6.82
C GLY A 34 -5.16 10.31 -7.55
N LYS A 35 -3.85 10.02 -7.43
CA LYS A 35 -3.20 8.79 -7.92
C LYS A 35 -2.45 8.10 -6.79
N PRO A 36 -2.15 6.79 -6.91
CA PRO A 36 -1.25 6.12 -5.99
C PRO A 36 0.10 6.85 -5.95
N GLY A 37 0.53 7.29 -4.76
CA GLY A 37 1.81 7.97 -4.61
C GLY A 37 3.00 7.01 -4.65
N PRO A 38 4.23 7.56 -4.75
CA PRO A 38 5.45 6.76 -4.89
C PRO A 38 5.73 5.86 -3.69
N VAL A 39 5.38 6.26 -2.46
CA VAL A 39 5.63 5.43 -1.27
C VAL A 39 4.69 4.23 -1.27
N THR A 40 3.41 4.45 -1.56
CA THR A 40 2.40 3.40 -1.65
C THR A 40 2.76 2.39 -2.73
N GLN A 41 3.19 2.86 -3.91
CA GLN A 41 3.64 1.99 -5.00
C GLN A 41 4.88 1.18 -4.60
N ALA A 42 5.86 1.79 -3.94
CA ALA A 42 7.05 1.06 -3.49
C ALA A 42 6.71 -0.02 -2.44
N VAL A 43 5.80 0.26 -1.51
CA VAL A 43 5.31 -0.72 -0.53
C VAL A 43 4.55 -1.85 -1.23
N GLN A 44 3.68 -1.50 -2.18
CA GLN A 44 2.91 -2.45 -2.99
C GLN A 44 3.83 -3.38 -3.78
N GLU A 45 4.82 -2.84 -4.49
CA GLU A 45 5.80 -3.62 -5.27
C GLU A 45 6.61 -4.55 -4.36
N ARG A 46 7.05 -4.07 -3.20
CA ARG A 46 7.79 -4.88 -2.23
C ARG A 46 6.94 -6.03 -1.69
N PHE A 47 5.68 -5.77 -1.37
CA PHE A 47 4.73 -6.76 -0.86
C PHE A 47 4.48 -7.84 -1.90
N PHE A 48 4.05 -7.46 -3.12
CA PHE A 48 3.78 -8.42 -4.20
C PHE A 48 5.03 -9.16 -4.64
N GLY A 49 6.17 -8.46 -4.73
CA GLY A 49 7.43 -9.09 -5.05
C GLY A 49 7.81 -10.18 -4.05
N LEU A 50 7.52 -9.99 -2.75
CA LEU A 50 7.75 -11.01 -1.74
C LEU A 50 6.77 -12.18 -1.88
N VAL A 51 5.45 -11.93 -1.88
CA VAL A 51 4.45 -13.02 -1.88
C VAL A 51 4.40 -13.82 -3.18
N GLU A 52 4.89 -13.25 -4.29
CA GLU A 52 5.01 -13.93 -5.59
C GLU A 52 6.37 -14.63 -5.78
N GLY A 53 7.26 -14.60 -4.76
CA GLY A 53 8.60 -15.22 -4.83
C GLY A 53 9.59 -14.51 -5.76
N ARG A 54 9.30 -13.26 -6.17
CA ARG A 54 10.22 -12.45 -7.00
C ARG A 54 11.31 -11.76 -6.19
N LEU A 55 11.13 -11.62 -4.88
CA LEU A 55 12.07 -11.02 -3.94
C LEU A 55 12.46 -12.04 -2.86
N PRO A 56 13.71 -12.01 -2.39
CA PRO A 56 14.18 -12.95 -1.37
C PRO A 56 13.46 -12.72 -0.04
N ASP A 57 12.97 -13.81 0.55
CA ASP A 57 12.37 -13.81 1.86
C ASP A 57 13.42 -13.92 2.98
N SER A 58 14.04 -12.79 3.29
CA SER A 58 15.03 -12.68 4.39
C SER A 58 14.44 -12.92 5.79
N ARG A 59 13.12 -13.03 5.94
CA ARG A 59 12.43 -13.16 7.22
C ARG A 59 11.80 -14.55 7.42
N GLY A 60 11.74 -15.38 6.39
CA GLY A 60 11.12 -16.70 6.44
C GLY A 60 9.61 -16.62 6.72
N TRP A 61 8.92 -15.67 6.10
CA TRP A 61 7.46 -15.54 6.11
C TRP A 61 6.75 -16.53 5.19
N LEU A 62 7.40 -17.02 4.14
CA LEU A 62 6.83 -18.00 3.21
C LEU A 62 7.19 -19.42 3.62
N GLU A 63 6.19 -20.30 3.67
CA GLU A 63 6.38 -21.73 3.90
C GLU A 63 6.29 -22.49 2.57
N GLY A 64 7.24 -23.41 2.32
CA GLY A 64 7.15 -24.38 1.22
C GLY A 64 7.97 -24.08 -0.05
N GLU A 65 9.03 -23.27 0.03
CA GLU A 65 10.08 -23.23 -1.01
C GLU A 65 11.07 -24.40 -0.91
#